data_AF-A0A8C2QMN8-F1
#
_entry.id   AF-A0A8C2QMN8-F1
#
_cell.length_a   1.000
_cell.length_b   1.000
_cell.length_c   1.000
_cell.angle_alpha   90.00
_cell.angle_beta   90.00
_cell.angle_gamma   90.00
#
_symmetry.space_group_name_H-M   'P 1'
#
loop_
_entity.id
_entity.type
_entity.pdbx_description
1 polymer ?
#
loop_
_entity_poly.entity_id
_entity_poly.type
_entity_poly.pdbx_seq_one_letter_code
_entity_poly.pdbx_strand_id
1 'polypeptide(L)'
;MAQLCGPRRGRALLALLASLLLSGAEAAGGDRDIHGSTIDGVARTGNGADSSVLSVPRKQDSEDLSGEIFNYEEYCVPKAVTGPCRAAFPRWYYNVEKNSCDSFIYGGCRGNKNSYLSQEACMQRCSGKQTYPVLAPGVKAVVLVGLFVMVLILLLGASVVCLVRVARRKQERALRTVWSTGDDKEQLVKNTCVL
;
A
#
# COMPACT_ATOMS: atom_id res chain seq x y z
N MET A 1 -38.12 -12.18 -39.90
CA MET A 1 -36.94 -12.91 -39.42
C MET A 1 -35.89 -11.87 -39.03
N ALA A 2 -35.36 -11.68 -37.83
CA ALA A 2 -35.60 -12.19 -36.49
C ALA A 2 -35.03 -11.10 -35.53
N GLN A 3 -35.71 -10.88 -34.40
CA GLN A 3 -35.22 -10.04 -33.31
C GLN A 3 -34.03 -10.72 -32.62
N LEU A 4 -33.02 -9.94 -32.23
CA LEU A 4 -32.10 -10.36 -31.16
C LEU A 4 -32.03 -9.25 -30.09
N CYS A 5 -32.99 -9.30 -29.19
CA CYS A 5 -32.97 -8.66 -27.88
C CYS A 5 -32.52 -9.70 -26.83
N GLY A 6 -31.55 -9.37 -25.96
CA GLY A 6 -31.16 -10.28 -24.88
C GLY A 6 -30.14 -9.71 -23.88
N PRO A 7 -30.42 -9.70 -22.56
CA PRO A 7 -29.58 -9.12 -21.50
C PRO A 7 -28.53 -10.10 -20.94
N ARG A 8 -27.88 -10.90 -21.80
CA ARG A 8 -26.97 -11.97 -21.36
C ARG A 8 -25.49 -11.60 -21.28
N ARG A 9 -25.08 -10.42 -21.77
CA ARG A 9 -23.66 -10.02 -21.81
C ARG A 9 -23.10 -9.47 -20.48
N GLY A 10 -23.96 -8.94 -19.60
CA GLY A 10 -23.52 -8.39 -18.30
C GLY A 10 -23.07 -9.46 -17.29
N ARG A 11 -23.72 -10.64 -17.31
CA ARG A 11 -23.36 -11.76 -16.43
C ARG A 11 -22.09 -12.48 -16.87
N ALA A 12 -21.84 -12.58 -18.17
CA ALA A 12 -20.62 -13.18 -18.69
C ALA A 12 -19.37 -12.36 -18.34
N LEU A 13 -19.46 -11.03 -18.37
CA LEU A 13 -18.34 -10.15 -17.99
C LEU A 13 -18.04 -10.21 -16.48
N LEU A 14 -19.08 -10.26 -15.64
CA LEU A 14 -18.91 -10.41 -14.18
C LEU A 14 -18.33 -11.79 -13.81
N ALA A 15 -18.72 -12.85 -14.52
CA ALA A 15 -18.14 -14.18 -14.31
C ALA A 15 -16.67 -14.24 -14.74
N LEU A 16 -16.30 -13.62 -15.88
CA LEU A 16 -14.90 -13.55 -16.32
C LEU A 16 -14.02 -12.74 -15.36
N LEU A 17 -14.53 -11.64 -14.82
CA LEU A 17 -13.80 -10.85 -13.81
C LEU A 17 -13.64 -11.61 -12.49
N ALA A 18 -14.65 -12.38 -12.06
CA ALA A 18 -14.55 -13.22 -10.87
C ALA A 18 -13.52 -14.37 -11.05
N SER A 19 -13.46 -14.98 -12.25
CA SER A 19 -12.45 -15.99 -12.57
C SER A 19 -11.02 -15.45 -12.59
N LEU A 20 -10.80 -14.21 -13.07
CA LEU A 20 -9.47 -13.59 -13.04
C LEU A 20 -8.99 -13.24 -11.62
N LEU A 21 -9.90 -12.94 -10.68
CA LEU A 21 -9.53 -12.61 -9.30
C LEU A 21 -9.16 -13.83 -8.45
N LEU A 22 -9.60 -15.04 -8.81
CA LEU A 22 -9.26 -16.27 -8.07
C LEU A 22 -7.93 -16.93 -8.52
N SER A 23 -7.38 -16.57 -9.70
CA SER A 23 -6.14 -17.19 -10.22
C SER A 23 -4.87 -16.36 -9.95
N GLY A 24 -4.94 -15.32 -9.14
CA GLY A 24 -3.81 -14.42 -8.88
C GLY A 24 -3.07 -14.67 -7.58
N ALA A 25 -2.38 -15.81 -7.41
CA ALA A 25 -1.29 -15.97 -6.44
C ALA A 25 -0.46 -17.24 -6.69
N GLU A 26 0.43 -17.22 -7.68
CA GLU A 26 1.57 -18.14 -7.71
C GLU A 26 2.81 -17.36 -8.18
N ALA A 27 3.44 -16.69 -7.22
CA ALA A 27 4.77 -16.12 -7.41
C ALA A 27 5.80 -17.24 -7.16
N ALA A 28 6.35 -17.74 -8.26
CA ALA A 28 7.49 -18.63 -8.29
C ALA A 28 8.71 -17.97 -7.60
N GLY A 29 9.17 -18.58 -6.51
CA GLY A 29 10.50 -18.34 -5.94
C GLY A 29 11.47 -19.34 -6.53
N GLY A 30 12.25 -18.90 -7.52
CA GLY A 30 13.33 -19.67 -8.11
C GLY A 30 14.51 -19.80 -7.15
N ASP A 31 14.89 -21.04 -6.89
CA ASP A 31 16.07 -21.44 -6.15
C ASP A 31 17.33 -21.05 -6.94
N ARG A 32 18.28 -20.37 -6.29
CA ARG A 32 19.61 -20.09 -6.87
C ARG A 32 20.66 -20.45 -5.83
N ASP A 33 21.16 -21.67 -5.99
CA ASP A 33 22.46 -22.11 -5.51
C ASP A 33 23.56 -21.15 -5.96
N ILE A 34 24.33 -20.63 -5.01
CA ILE A 34 25.70 -20.16 -5.26
C ILE A 34 26.60 -20.71 -4.14
N HIS A 35 27.54 -21.52 -4.62
CA HIS A 35 28.73 -22.06 -3.97
C HIS A 35 29.45 -21.09 -3.01
N GLY A 36 29.84 -21.60 -1.83
CA GLY A 36 30.75 -20.93 -0.90
C GLY A 36 31.56 -21.94 -0.08
N SER A 37 32.71 -22.32 -0.65
CA SER A 37 33.82 -23.16 -0.14
C SER A 37 33.81 -23.65 1.31
N THR A 38 33.84 -24.98 1.40
CA THR A 38 34.55 -25.76 2.42
C THR A 38 36.00 -25.28 2.54
N ILE A 39 36.42 -24.89 3.75
CA ILE A 39 37.83 -24.93 4.18
C ILE A 39 37.86 -25.55 5.58
N ASP A 40 38.33 -26.79 5.58
CA ASP A 40 39.12 -27.54 6.58
C ASP A 40 38.79 -27.47 8.07
N GLY A 41 38.58 -28.68 8.60
CA GLY A 41 38.43 -28.96 10.02
C GLY A 41 39.74 -28.85 10.80
N VAL A 42 39.60 -28.42 12.05
CA VAL A 42 40.54 -28.75 13.13
C VAL A 42 39.74 -29.41 14.24
N ALA A 43 40.18 -30.62 14.58
CA ALA A 43 39.61 -31.46 15.61
C ALA A 43 39.86 -30.91 17.03
N ARG A 44 38.93 -31.31 17.92
CA ARG A 44 38.92 -31.19 19.39
C ARG A 44 40.28 -31.18 20.08
N THR A 45 40.35 -30.37 21.14
CA THR A 45 40.80 -30.83 22.47
C THR A 45 39.96 -30.14 23.55
N GLY A 46 39.40 -30.91 24.48
CA GLY A 46 38.57 -30.41 25.57
C GLY A 46 39.36 -29.74 26.69
N ASN A 47 38.63 -29.07 27.59
CA ASN A 47 38.80 -29.04 29.06
C ASN A 47 37.62 -28.28 29.67
N GLY A 48 37.13 -28.75 30.81
CA GLY A 48 35.86 -28.34 31.41
C GLY A 48 35.93 -27.17 32.39
N ALA A 49 34.92 -27.17 33.26
CA ALA A 49 34.70 -26.38 34.47
C ALA A 49 33.77 -25.14 34.33
N ASP A 50 32.53 -25.41 34.75
CA ASP A 50 31.84 -24.76 35.86
C ASP A 50 30.67 -23.82 35.57
N SER A 51 29.71 -23.98 36.48
CA SER A 51 28.31 -23.63 36.45
C SER A 51 28.09 -22.29 37.12
N SER A 52 27.32 -21.42 36.46
CA SER A 52 26.45 -20.46 37.15
C SER A 52 25.22 -20.22 36.29
N VAL A 53 24.33 -21.22 36.30
CA VAL A 53 22.99 -21.11 35.72
C VAL A 53 22.19 -20.13 36.58
N LEU A 54 22.03 -18.90 36.11
CA LEU A 54 20.98 -18.01 36.59
C LEU A 54 19.73 -18.20 35.72
N SER A 55 18.82 -19.01 36.25
CA SER A 55 17.37 -19.05 36.02
C SER A 55 16.84 -18.43 34.72
N VAL A 56 16.61 -19.29 33.73
CA VAL A 56 15.71 -19.05 32.60
C VAL A 56 14.27 -18.99 33.12
N PRO A 57 13.48 -17.92 32.89
CA PRO A 57 12.03 -18.00 32.98
C PRO A 57 11.50 -18.70 31.73
N ARG A 58 10.94 -19.90 31.90
CA ARG A 58 10.08 -20.54 30.89
C ARG A 58 8.61 -20.29 31.21
N LYS A 59 7.91 -19.61 30.31
CA LYS A 59 6.46 -19.68 29.96
C LYS A 59 6.11 -18.41 29.17
N GLN A 60 5.26 -18.38 28.14
CA GLN A 60 4.22 -19.31 27.71
C GLN A 60 3.80 -18.97 26.26
N ASP A 61 3.34 -19.98 25.54
CA ASP A 61 2.83 -19.92 24.17
C ASP A 61 1.49 -19.17 24.09
N SER A 62 1.42 -18.11 23.26
CA SER A 62 0.21 -17.68 22.55
C SER A 62 0.47 -16.39 21.75
N GLU A 63 0.46 -16.51 20.42
CA GLU A 63 0.20 -15.47 19.42
C GLU A 63 0.81 -14.06 19.64
N ASP A 64 2.05 -13.83 19.17
CA ASP A 64 2.43 -12.47 18.73
C ASP A 64 3.38 -12.53 17.52
N LEU A 65 2.85 -12.10 16.38
CA LEU A 65 3.61 -11.80 15.18
C LEU A 65 4.28 -10.42 15.36
N SER A 66 5.16 -10.31 16.35
CA SER A 66 6.02 -9.14 16.55
C SER A 66 7.47 -9.59 16.41
N GLY A 67 7.89 -9.84 15.17
CA GLY A 67 9.32 -9.93 14.86
C GLY A 67 9.99 -8.65 15.37
N GLU A 68 10.79 -8.79 16.42
CA GLU A 68 11.73 -7.81 16.97
C GLU A 68 11.36 -6.35 16.65
N ILE A 69 10.46 -5.76 17.44
CA ILE A 69 10.18 -4.31 17.39
C ILE A 69 11.44 -3.59 17.88
N PHE A 70 12.40 -3.45 16.97
CA PHE A 70 13.50 -2.53 17.13
C PHE A 70 12.92 -1.12 17.28
N ASN A 71 12.95 -0.59 18.51
CA ASN A 71 12.46 0.74 18.85
C ASN A 71 13.25 1.81 18.05
N TYR A 72 12.70 2.27 16.93
CA TYR A 72 13.37 3.24 16.05
C TYR A 72 13.36 4.64 16.68
N GLU A 73 12.28 4.94 17.39
CA GLU A 73 11.96 6.18 18.07
C GLU A 73 12.94 6.48 19.21
N GLU A 74 13.57 5.46 19.80
CA GLU A 74 14.58 5.64 20.84
C GLU A 74 16.01 5.65 20.29
N TYR A 75 16.29 4.89 19.24
CA TYR A 75 17.65 4.65 18.73
C TYR A 75 18.05 5.57 17.56
N CYS A 76 17.09 6.15 16.85
CA CYS A 76 17.36 6.84 15.58
C CYS A 76 16.72 8.24 15.50
N VAL A 77 15.63 8.48 16.22
CA VAL A 77 14.91 9.77 16.21
C VAL A 77 15.51 10.83 17.15
N PRO A 78 15.97 10.52 18.38
CA PRO A 78 16.43 11.54 19.31
C PRO A 78 17.66 12.29 18.78
N LYS A 79 17.77 13.59 19.05
CA LYS A 79 18.96 14.38 18.67
C LYS A 79 20.21 13.91 19.43
N ALA A 80 21.41 14.19 18.91
CA ALA A 80 22.67 13.87 19.58
C ALA A 80 22.75 14.52 20.98
N VAL A 81 23.24 13.78 21.99
CA VAL A 81 23.40 14.26 23.36
C VAL A 81 24.84 14.08 23.83
N THR A 82 25.55 15.19 24.04
CA THR A 82 26.90 15.16 24.63
C THR A 82 26.87 14.71 26.10
N GLY A 83 25.85 15.09 26.86
CA GLY A 83 25.76 14.79 28.29
C GLY A 83 26.66 15.70 29.15
N PRO A 84 26.61 15.57 30.49
CA PRO A 84 27.27 16.51 31.40
C PRO A 84 28.74 16.20 31.68
N CYS A 85 29.21 14.99 31.34
CA CYS A 85 30.61 14.62 31.49
C CYS A 85 31.50 15.33 30.44
N ARG A 86 32.79 15.46 30.73
CA ARG A 86 33.74 16.30 29.97
C ARG A 86 34.79 15.51 29.16
N ALA A 87 34.57 14.22 28.94
CA ALA A 87 35.40 13.46 28.02
C ALA A 87 35.07 13.82 26.56
N ALA A 88 35.93 13.44 25.61
CA ALA A 88 35.72 13.71 24.20
C ALA A 88 35.71 12.41 23.39
N PHE A 89 34.58 11.70 23.41
CA PHE A 89 34.42 10.47 22.61
C PHE A 89 33.78 10.79 21.25
N PRO A 90 34.48 10.58 20.13
CA PRO A 90 33.86 10.70 18.82
C PRO A 90 32.81 9.60 18.65
N ARG A 91 31.60 10.02 18.26
CA ARG A 91 30.44 9.14 18.05
C ARG A 91 29.67 9.59 16.81
N TRP A 92 28.77 8.75 16.37
CA TRP A 92 27.86 8.99 15.25
C TRP A 92 26.42 8.96 15.74
N TYR A 93 25.56 9.82 15.19
CA TYR A 93 24.13 9.80 15.44
C TYR A 93 23.38 9.89 14.12
N TYR A 94 22.19 9.30 14.06
CA TYR A 94 21.33 9.38 12.89
C TYR A 94 20.57 10.71 12.89
N ASN A 95 20.67 11.44 11.79
CA ASN A 95 19.93 12.65 11.52
C ASN A 95 18.74 12.32 10.61
N VAL A 96 17.55 12.22 11.20
CA VAL A 96 16.31 11.91 10.47
C VAL A 96 15.95 12.93 9.38
N GLU A 97 16.37 14.19 9.52
CA GLU A 97 16.06 15.24 8.53
C GLU A 97 16.92 15.09 7.28
N LYS A 98 18.18 14.66 7.46
CA LYS A 98 19.13 14.43 6.36
C LYS A 98 19.12 12.99 5.85
N ASN A 99 18.45 12.08 6.56
CA ASN A 99 18.54 10.64 6.36
C ASN A 99 19.99 10.11 6.35
N SER A 100 20.88 10.73 7.13
CA SER A 100 22.31 10.42 7.19
C SER A 100 22.82 10.32 8.62
N CYS A 101 23.96 9.66 8.81
CA CYS A 101 24.66 9.66 10.10
C CYS A 101 25.73 10.75 10.11
N ASP A 102 25.64 11.64 11.09
CA ASP A 102 26.58 12.74 11.31
C ASP A 102 27.42 12.45 12.57
N SER A 103 28.65 12.98 12.63
CA SER A 103 29.53 12.81 13.79
C SER A 103 29.25 13.85 14.88
N PHE A 104 29.49 13.48 16.14
CA PHE A 104 29.39 14.37 17.30
C PHE A 104 30.33 13.92 18.42
N ILE A 105 30.53 14.78 19.43
CA ILE A 105 31.32 14.45 20.63
C ILE A 105 30.39 14.07 21.78
N TYR A 106 30.58 12.86 22.30
CA TYR A 106 29.95 12.37 23.51
C TYR A 106 30.84 12.60 24.74
N GLY A 107 30.25 13.19 25.77
CA GLY A 107 30.90 13.56 27.02
C GLY A 107 31.27 12.37 27.92
N GLY A 108 30.75 11.17 27.63
CA GLY A 108 31.06 9.93 28.35
C GLY A 108 30.00 9.47 29.35
N CYS A 109 28.99 10.29 29.66
CA CYS A 109 27.88 9.88 30.51
C CYS A 109 26.55 10.53 30.12
N ARG A 110 25.44 9.86 30.48
CA ARG A 110 24.05 10.34 30.29
C ARG A 110 23.71 10.76 28.86
N GLY A 111 24.27 10.06 27.87
CA GLY A 111 23.83 10.14 26.48
C GLY A 111 22.51 9.39 26.27
N ASN A 112 21.96 9.50 25.06
CA ASN A 112 20.83 8.68 24.63
C ASN A 112 21.30 7.52 23.74
N LYS A 113 20.35 6.73 23.21
CA LYS A 113 20.65 5.54 22.40
C LYS A 113 21.00 5.84 20.94
N ASN A 114 20.76 7.07 20.47
CA ASN A 114 21.22 7.53 19.15
C ASN A 114 22.71 7.96 19.22
N SER A 115 23.57 7.00 19.57
CA SER A 115 25.02 7.19 19.70
C SER A 115 25.75 5.90 19.34
N TYR A 116 26.42 5.91 18.20
CA TYR A 116 27.10 4.77 17.61
C TYR A 116 28.61 5.01 17.52
N LEU A 117 29.39 3.95 17.52
CA LEU A 117 30.86 4.02 17.43
C LEU A 117 31.34 4.30 16.00
N SER A 118 30.60 3.85 14.99
CA SER A 118 30.96 4.02 13.59
C SER A 118 29.76 4.50 12.77
N GLN A 119 30.05 5.11 11.62
CA GLN A 119 29.03 5.60 10.68
C GLN A 119 28.22 4.42 10.11
N GLU A 120 28.88 3.30 9.82
CA GLU A 120 28.28 2.11 9.24
C GLU A 120 27.29 1.48 10.21
N ALA A 121 27.64 1.36 11.49
CA ALA A 121 26.74 0.84 12.52
C ALA A 121 25.49 1.71 12.67
N CYS A 122 25.66 3.04 12.64
CA CYS A 122 24.56 3.99 12.66
C CYS A 122 23.65 3.82 11.43
N MET A 123 24.23 3.75 10.23
CA MET A 123 23.48 3.60 8.99
C MET A 123 22.76 2.24 8.93
N GLN A 124 23.44 1.13 9.26
CA GLN A 124 22.81 -0.19 9.30
C GLN A 124 21.62 -0.23 10.27
N ARG A 125 21.71 0.48 11.39
CA ARG A 125 20.67 0.47 12.41
C ARG A 125 19.45 1.32 12.07
N CYS A 126 19.67 2.46 11.40
CA CYS A 126 18.67 3.52 11.24
C CYS A 126 18.27 3.81 9.79
N SER A 127 19.09 3.43 8.80
CA SER A 127 18.73 3.60 7.38
C SER A 127 17.64 2.62 6.95
N GLY A 128 16.83 3.00 5.97
CA GLY A 128 15.80 2.13 5.38
C GLY A 128 14.48 2.01 6.16
N LYS A 129 14.39 2.49 7.41
CA LYS A 129 13.15 2.45 8.20
C LYS A 129 12.15 3.58 7.91
N GLN A 130 12.53 4.54 7.07
CA GLN A 130 11.63 5.58 6.55
C GLN A 130 10.79 5.13 5.34
N THR A 131 10.81 3.83 4.98
CA THR A 131 10.08 3.32 3.79
C THR A 131 8.60 3.07 4.03
N TYR A 132 8.14 3.05 5.27
CA TYR A 132 6.79 3.52 5.53
C TYR A 132 6.94 4.99 5.90
N PRO A 133 6.43 5.95 5.12
CA PRO A 133 6.20 7.26 5.69
C PRO A 133 5.41 6.99 6.96
N VAL A 134 5.92 7.44 8.11
CA VAL A 134 5.11 7.66 9.31
C VAL A 134 3.80 8.19 8.76
N LEU A 135 2.73 7.38 8.86
CA LEU A 135 1.42 7.83 8.41
C LEU A 135 1.15 9.04 9.28
N ALA A 136 1.51 10.22 8.76
CA ALA A 136 1.20 11.47 9.38
C ALA A 136 -0.29 11.38 9.67
N PRO A 137 -0.77 11.93 10.79
CA PRO A 137 -2.20 11.87 11.13
C PRO A 137 -3.14 12.30 9.98
N GLY A 138 -2.62 12.98 8.94
CA GLY A 138 -3.31 13.31 7.70
C GLY A 138 -3.34 12.25 6.58
N VAL A 139 -2.56 11.16 6.58
CA VAL A 139 -2.58 10.19 5.45
C VAL A 139 -3.91 9.46 5.37
N LYS A 140 -4.48 9.08 6.51
CA LYS A 140 -5.85 8.54 6.57
C LYS A 140 -6.87 9.55 6.04
N ALA A 141 -6.71 10.83 6.36
CA ALA A 141 -7.57 11.90 5.85
C ALA A 141 -7.41 12.08 4.33
N VAL A 142 -6.19 12.03 3.79
CA VAL A 142 -5.94 12.13 2.34
C VAL A 142 -6.51 10.93 1.59
N VAL A 143 -6.38 9.71 2.13
CA VAL A 143 -6.98 8.50 1.54
C VAL A 143 -8.50 8.58 1.55
N LEU A 144 -9.10 9.03 2.67
CA LEU A 144 -10.55 9.22 2.77
C LEU A 144 -11.04 10.30 1.81
N VAL A 145 -10.42 11.48 1.80
CA VAL A 145 -10.77 12.58 0.89
C VAL A 145 -10.63 12.13 -0.56
N GLY A 146 -9.55 11.43 -0.90
CA GLY A 146 -9.34 10.85 -2.23
C GLY A 146 -10.46 9.86 -2.61
N LEU A 147 -10.82 8.97 -1.71
CA LEU A 147 -11.89 7.99 -1.95
C LEU A 147 -13.26 8.66 -2.11
N PHE A 148 -13.58 9.68 -1.29
CA PHE A 148 -14.79 10.47 -1.44
C PHE A 148 -14.84 11.20 -2.78
N VAL A 149 -13.75 11.86 -3.19
CA VAL A 149 -13.65 12.55 -4.48
C VAL A 149 -13.80 11.56 -5.65
N MET A 150 -13.16 10.40 -5.57
CA MET A 150 -13.29 9.34 -6.59
C MET A 150 -14.73 8.83 -6.73
N VAL A 151 -15.43 8.61 -5.62
CA VAL A 151 -16.84 8.18 -5.64
C VAL A 151 -17.73 9.28 -6.22
N LEU A 152 -17.52 10.54 -5.86
CA LEU A 152 -18.28 11.67 -6.41
C LEU A 152 -18.11 11.79 -7.92
N ILE A 153 -16.88 11.65 -8.44
CA ILE A 153 -16.61 11.69 -9.88
C ILE A 153 -17.34 10.55 -10.60
N LEU A 154 -17.34 9.33 -10.04
CA LEU A 154 -18.04 8.19 -10.63
C LEU A 154 -19.57 8.37 -10.64
N LEU A 155 -20.13 8.92 -9.56
CA LEU A 155 -21.56 9.20 -9.46
C LEU A 155 -21.99 10.30 -10.44
N LEU A 156 -21.23 11.38 -10.53
CA LEU A 156 -21.48 12.45 -11.49
C LEU A 156 -21.34 11.94 -12.94
N GLY A 157 -20.31 11.14 -13.22
CA GLY A 157 -20.12 10.51 -14.53
C GLY A 157 -21.29 9.59 -14.92
N ALA A 158 -21.72 8.72 -14.01
CA ALA A 158 -22.87 7.83 -14.24
C ALA A 158 -24.18 8.60 -14.44
N SER A 159 -24.40 9.65 -13.66
CA SER A 159 -25.56 10.54 -13.80
C SER A 159 -25.59 11.24 -15.16
N VAL A 160 -24.47 11.84 -15.59
CA VAL A 160 -24.36 12.49 -16.91
C VAL A 160 -24.59 11.49 -18.04
N VAL A 161 -23.99 10.29 -17.97
CA VAL A 161 -24.22 9.23 -18.97
C VAL A 161 -25.69 8.80 -18.99
N CYS A 162 -26.34 8.68 -17.84
CA CYS A 162 -27.75 8.36 -17.74
C CYS A 162 -28.61 9.46 -18.37
N LEU A 163 -28.34 10.73 -18.05
CA LEU A 163 -29.04 11.88 -18.61
C LEU A 163 -28.88 11.96 -20.13
N VAL A 164 -27.68 11.74 -20.67
CA VAL A 164 -27.44 11.70 -22.12
C VAL A 164 -28.23 10.55 -22.76
N ARG A 165 -28.27 9.37 -22.14
CA ARG A 165 -29.07 8.25 -22.66
C ARG A 165 -30.57 8.50 -22.57
N VAL A 166 -31.05 9.12 -21.51
CA VAL A 166 -32.47 9.49 -21.34
C VAL A 166 -32.84 10.60 -22.33
N ALA A 167 -32.00 11.60 -22.53
CA ALA A 167 -32.21 12.67 -23.49
C ALA A 167 -32.23 12.13 -24.92
N ARG A 168 -31.28 11.25 -25.29
CA ARG A 168 -31.30 10.56 -26.59
C ARG A 168 -32.57 9.72 -26.77
N ARG A 169 -32.99 8.96 -25.76
CA ARG A 169 -34.27 8.21 -25.77
C ARG A 169 -35.49 9.14 -25.87
N LYS A 170 -35.46 10.30 -25.21
CA LYS A 170 -36.55 11.29 -25.26
C LYS A 170 -36.64 11.90 -26.66
N GLN A 171 -35.51 12.18 -27.30
CA GLN A 171 -35.46 12.68 -28.67
C GLN A 171 -35.98 11.64 -29.68
N GLU A 172 -35.65 10.36 -29.50
CA GLU A 172 -36.22 9.26 -30.30
C GLU A 172 -37.75 9.15 -30.14
N ARG A 173 -38.28 9.36 -28.93
CA ARG A 173 -39.74 9.38 -28.70
C ARG A 173 -40.42 10.62 -29.28
N ALA A 174 -39.82 11.80 -29.14
CA ALA A 174 -40.33 13.05 -29.70
C ALA A 174 -40.34 13.03 -31.24
N LEU A 175 -39.31 12.45 -31.87
CA LEU A 175 -39.26 12.25 -33.31
C LEU A 175 -40.36 11.28 -33.79
N ARG A 176 -40.62 10.19 -33.06
CA ARG A 176 -41.72 9.26 -33.38
C ARG A 176 -43.10 9.89 -33.24
N THR A 177 -43.35 10.70 -32.21
CA THR A 177 -44.64 11.40 -32.06
C THR A 177 -44.86 12.42 -33.18
N VAL A 178 -43.80 13.11 -33.63
CA VAL A 178 -43.88 14.07 -34.75
C VAL A 178 -44.19 13.35 -36.07
N TRP A 179 -43.54 12.22 -36.35
CA TRP A 179 -43.83 11.43 -37.56
C TRP A 179 -45.24 10.84 -37.50
N SER A 180 -45.66 10.27 -36.36
CA SER A 180 -47.02 9.73 -36.18
C SER A 180 -48.10 10.79 -36.42
N THR A 181 -47.91 12.02 -35.93
CA THR A 181 -48.88 13.12 -36.12
C THR A 181 -48.92 13.64 -37.57
N GLY A 182 -47.82 13.48 -38.32
CA GLY A 182 -47.71 13.85 -39.73
C GLY A 182 -48.42 12.85 -40.65
N ASP A 183 -48.24 11.55 -40.40
CA ASP A 183 -48.85 10.48 -41.19
C ASP A 183 -50.39 10.45 -41.06
N ASP A 184 -50.92 10.72 -39.86
CA ASP A 184 -52.37 10.72 -39.60
C ASP A 184 -53.12 11.81 -40.39
N LYS A 185 -52.46 12.95 -40.66
CA LYS A 185 -53.04 14.05 -41.44
C LYS A 185 -52.98 13.81 -42.95
N GLU A 186 -51.98 13.09 -43.42
CA GLU A 186 -51.82 12.81 -44.85
C GLU A 186 -52.79 11.72 -45.36
N GLN A 187 -53.22 10.79 -44.50
CA GLN A 187 -54.26 9.82 -44.85
C GLN A 187 -55.67 10.43 -44.93
N LEU A 188 -55.99 11.45 -44.12
CA LEU A 188 -57.31 12.09 -44.18
C LEU A 188 -57.51 12.95 -45.44
N VAL A 189 -56.42 13.52 -45.97
CA VAL A 189 -56.47 14.34 -47.20
C VAL A 189 -56.65 13.50 -48.45
N LYS A 190 -56.08 12.28 -48.50
CA LYS A 190 -56.18 11.41 -49.69
C LYS A 190 -57.57 10.80 -49.91
N ASN A 191 -58.41 10.76 -48.87
CA ASN A 191 -59.75 10.15 -48.96
C ASN A 191 -60.89 11.15 -49.23
N THR A 192 -60.60 12.45 -49.29
CA THR A 192 -61.62 13.51 -49.45
C THR A 192 -61.72 14.05 -50.88
N CYS A 193 -61.06 13.41 -51.86
CA CYS A 193 -61.04 13.85 -53.26
C CYS A 193 -61.51 12.75 -54.24
N VAL A 194 -62.56 12.00 -53.86
CA VAL A 194 -63.31 11.10 -54.77
C VAL A 194 -64.81 11.25 -54.46
N LEU A 195 -65.40 12.33 -54.94
CA LEU A 195 -66.85 12.55 -55.04
C LEU A 195 -67.09 13.56 -56.16
#